data_AF-A0A8J8AHI7-F1
#
_entry.id   AF-A0A8J8AHI7-F1
#
_cell.length_a   1.000
_cell.length_b   1.000
_cell.length_c   1.000
_cell.angle_alpha   90.00
_cell.angle_beta   90.00
_cell.angle_gamma   90.00
#
_symmetry.space_group_name_H-M   'P 1'
#
loop_
_entity.id
_entity.type
_entity.pdbx_description
1 polymer ?
#
loop_
_entity_poly.entity_id
_entity_poly.type
_entity_poly.pdbx_seq_one_letter_code
_entity_poly.pdbx_strand_id
1 'polypeptide(L)' 'PEAKIRKGIRKAILREVAVELGLPKWIAERDKKAAQYGSGAQKLLKKLAKSEGMTLREYAQRAFNEAFKRG' A
#
# COMPACT_ATOMS: atom_id res chain seq x y z
N PRO A 1 21.11 11.58 -1.29
CA PRO A 1 20.13 11.79 -0.18
C PRO A 1 19.13 12.90 -0.50
N GLU A 2 19.64 14.05 -0.96
CA GLU A 2 18.84 15.22 -1.33
C GLU A 2 17.81 14.94 -2.43
N ALA A 3 18.18 14.25 -3.53
CA ALA A 3 17.21 13.94 -4.59
C ALA A 3 16.00 13.10 -4.12
N LYS A 4 16.16 12.31 -3.04
CA LYS A 4 15.08 11.49 -2.47
C LYS A 4 14.23 12.25 -1.47
N ILE A 5 14.83 13.17 -0.71
CA ILE A 5 14.15 13.98 0.31
C ILE A 5 14.66 15.42 0.21
N ARG A 6 13.80 16.37 -0.17
CA ARG A 6 14.09 17.81 -0.18
C ARG A 6 13.10 18.54 0.71
N LYS A 7 13.58 19.38 1.63
CA LYS A 7 12.74 20.19 2.53
C LYS A 7 11.64 19.37 3.24
N GLY A 8 11.98 18.16 3.68
CA GLY A 8 11.03 17.23 4.32
C GLY A 8 10.11 16.45 3.37
N ILE A 9 10.10 16.77 2.07
CA ILE A 9 9.26 16.09 1.08
C ILE A 9 9.96 14.82 0.60
N ARG A 10 9.36 13.67 0.90
CA ARG A 10 9.80 12.37 0.40
C ARG A 10 9.49 12.20 -1.09
N LYS A 11 10.36 11.48 -1.78
CA LYS A 11 10.30 11.19 -3.23
C LYS A 11 10.42 12.44 -4.11
N ALA A 12 11.13 13.46 -3.66
CA ALA A 12 11.18 14.77 -4.31
C ALA A 12 11.44 14.69 -5.83
N ILE A 13 12.48 13.95 -6.26
CA ILE A 13 12.80 13.81 -7.69
C ILE A 13 11.69 13.15 -8.51
N LEU A 14 10.98 12.16 -7.94
CA LEU A 14 9.88 11.49 -8.65
C LEU A 14 8.68 12.42 -8.82
N ARG A 15 8.46 13.34 -7.88
CA ARG A 15 7.35 14.30 -7.94
C ARG A 15 7.64 15.38 -8.99
N GLU A 16 8.87 15.87 -9.07
CA GLU A 16 9.30 16.81 -10.12
C GLU A 16 9.14 16.20 -11.51
N VAL A 17 9.69 15.00 -11.72
CA VAL A 17 9.56 14.30 -13.02
C VAL A 17 8.09 14.06 -13.38
N ALA A 18 7.23 13.74 -12.41
CA ALA A 18 5.79 13.57 -12.68
C ALA A 18 5.12 14.87 -13.16
N VAL A 19 5.50 16.02 -12.60
CA VAL A 19 5.00 17.33 -13.04
C VAL A 19 5.54 17.67 -14.43
N GLU A 20 6.83 17.43 -14.69
CA GLU A 20 7.46 17.64 -16.00
C GLU A 20 6.81 16.78 -17.10
N LEU A 21 6.37 15.57 -16.76
CA LEU A 21 5.62 14.68 -17.66
C LEU A 21 4.14 15.06 -17.83
N GLY A 22 3.68 16.15 -17.21
CA GLY A 22 2.34 16.69 -17.38
C GLY A 22 1.26 16.11 -16.47
N LEU A 23 1.62 15.36 -15.41
CA LEU A 23 0.61 14.94 -14.43
C LEU A 23 0.09 16.16 -13.65
N PRO A 24 -1.22 16.20 -13.31
CA PRO A 24 -1.74 17.25 -12.45
C PRO A 24 -0.97 17.34 -11.13
N LYS A 25 -0.60 18.55 -10.72
CA LYS A 25 0.19 18.81 -9.50
C LYS A 25 -0.39 18.12 -8.26
N TRP A 26 -1.71 18.10 -8.12
CA TRP A 26 -2.40 17.44 -7.01
C TRP A 26 -2.22 15.90 -6.99
N ILE A 27 -2.00 15.27 -8.14
CA ILE A 27 -1.64 13.84 -8.24
C ILE A 27 -0.16 13.65 -7.88
N ALA A 28 0.72 14.44 -8.51
CA ALA A 28 2.17 14.33 -8.33
C ALA A 28 2.61 14.61 -6.89
N GLU A 29 1.93 15.52 -6.19
CA GLU A 29 2.22 15.91 -4.80
C GLU A 29 1.46 15.09 -3.76
N ARG A 30 0.48 14.27 -4.18
CA ARG A 30 -0.31 13.44 -3.26
C ARG A 30 0.58 12.60 -2.35
N ASP A 31 0.22 12.50 -1.07
CA ASP A 31 0.93 11.63 -0.14
C ASP A 31 0.85 10.16 -0.55
N LYS A 32 2.00 9.49 -0.47
CA LYS A 32 2.07 8.06 -0.79
C LYS A 32 1.32 7.26 0.27
N LYS A 33 0.13 6.78 -0.08
CA LYS A 33 -0.59 5.75 0.67
C LYS A 33 -0.33 4.37 0.05
N ALA A 34 -0.05 3.36 0.88
CA ALA A 34 0.09 1.98 0.39
C ALA A 34 -1.26 1.43 -0.05
N ALA A 35 -1.29 0.56 -1.08
CA ALA A 35 -2.52 0.11 -1.71
C ALA A 35 -3.47 -0.57 -0.70
N GLN A 36 -2.92 -1.36 0.23
CA GLN A 36 -3.67 -2.03 1.28
C GLN A 36 -4.39 -1.08 2.26
N TYR A 37 -3.85 0.13 2.45
CA TYR A 37 -4.46 1.16 3.30
C TYR A 37 -5.36 2.09 2.49
N GLY A 38 -5.01 2.36 1.23
CA GLY A 38 -5.79 3.20 0.33
C GLY A 38 -7.12 2.56 -0.05
N SER A 39 -7.11 1.26 -0.33
CA SER A 39 -8.30 0.47 -0.72
C SER A 39 -9.18 0.03 0.46
N GLY A 40 -8.65 0.08 1.69
CA GLY A 40 -9.33 -0.50 2.85
C GLY A 40 -9.20 -2.02 2.98
N ALA A 41 -8.48 -2.69 2.07
CA ALA A 41 -8.26 -4.14 2.12
C ALA A 41 -7.72 -4.62 3.47
N GLN A 42 -6.77 -3.88 4.07
CA GLN A 42 -6.21 -4.26 5.37
C GLN A 42 -7.25 -4.24 6.50
N LYS A 43 -8.21 -3.32 6.45
CA LYS A 43 -9.30 -3.24 7.44
C LYS A 43 -10.26 -4.41 7.27
N LEU A 44 -10.59 -4.75 6.03
CA LEU A 44 -11.47 -5.87 5.70
C LEU A 44 -10.87 -7.21 6.16
N LEU A 45 -9.60 -7.47 5.81
CA LEU A 45 -8.92 -8.71 6.19
C LEU A 45 -8.83 -8.88 7.71
N LYS A 46 -8.55 -7.79 8.45
CA LYS A 46 -8.57 -7.83 9.93
C LYS A 46 -9.95 -8.16 10.50
N LYS A 47 -11.03 -7.65 9.88
CA LYS A 47 -12.41 -7.95 10.30
C LYS A 47 -12.73 -9.43 10.08
N LEU A 48 -12.38 -9.97 8.92
CA LEU A 48 -12.59 -11.38 8.56
C LEU A 48 -11.81 -12.32 9.48
N ALA A 49 -10.52 -12.04 9.71
CA ALA A 49 -9.71 -12.84 10.64
C ALA A 49 -10.32 -12.85 12.05
N LYS A 50 -10.75 -11.69 12.57
CA LYS A 50 -11.38 -11.58 13.89
C LYS A 50 -12.71 -12.33 13.98
N SER A 51 -13.56 -12.28 12.95
CA SER A 51 -14.84 -13.02 12.95
C SER A 51 -14.66 -14.53 13.01
N GLU A 52 -13.47 -15.02 12.66
CA GLU A 52 -13.13 -16.43 12.66
C GLU A 52 -12.18 -16.81 13.81
N GLY A 53 -11.99 -15.90 14.79
CA GLY A 53 -11.12 -16.15 15.95
C GLY A 53 -9.63 -16.25 15.62
N MET A 54 -9.20 -15.76 14.46
CA MET A 54 -7.82 -15.85 13.97
C MET A 54 -7.10 -14.50 14.02
N THR A 55 -5.78 -14.54 14.13
CA THR A 55 -4.91 -13.43 13.76
C THR A 55 -4.88 -13.25 12.24
N LEU A 56 -4.49 -12.06 11.78
CA LEU A 56 -4.34 -11.80 10.35
C LEU A 56 -3.30 -12.74 9.69
N ARG A 57 -2.28 -13.16 10.44
CA ARG A 57 -1.23 -14.07 9.95
C ARG A 57 -1.79 -15.48 9.75
N GLU A 58 -2.53 -15.99 10.72
CA GLU A 58 -3.18 -17.31 10.61
C GLU A 58 -4.20 -17.33 9.49
N TYR A 59 -5.00 -16.27 9.37
CA TYR A 59 -5.95 -16.10 8.27
C TYR A 59 -5.26 -16.13 6.90
N ALA A 60 -4.14 -15.41 6.76
CA ALA A 60 -3.35 -15.41 5.54
C ALA A 60 -2.72 -16.79 5.26
N GLN A 61 -2.21 -17.49 6.27
CA GLN A 61 -1.64 -18.83 6.12
C GLN A 61 -2.71 -19.84 5.70
N ARG A 62 -3.91 -19.76 6.28
CA ARG A 62 -5.04 -20.61 5.88
C ARG A 62 -5.44 -20.34 4.44
N ALA A 63 -5.63 -19.07 4.08
CA ALA A 63 -5.98 -18.69 2.71
C ALA A 63 -4.91 -19.13 1.71
N PHE A 64 -3.63 -19.03 2.06
CA PHE A 64 -2.53 -19.58 1.26
C PHE A 64 -2.66 -21.09 1.10
N ASN A 65 -2.81 -21.83 2.20
CA ASN A 65 -2.95 -23.28 2.14
C ASN A 65 -4.19 -23.69 1.31
N GLU A 66 -5.31 -22.98 1.40
CA GLU A 66 -6.51 -23.28 0.61
C GLU A 66 -6.32 -22.98 -0.87
N ALA A 67 -5.72 -21.83 -1.20
CA ALA A 67 -5.50 -21.41 -2.59
C ALA A 67 -4.43 -22.25 -3.30
N PHE A 68 -3.43 -22.73 -2.55
CA PHE A 68 -2.25 -23.42 -3.09
C PHE A 68 -2.17 -24.90 -2.70
N LYS A 69 -3.18 -25.48 -2.04
CA LYS A 69 -3.33 -26.94 -1.93
C LYS A 69 -3.74 -27.52 -3.28
N ARG A 70 -2.72 -27.76 -4.12
CA ARG A 70 -2.72 -28.72 -5.23
C ARG A 70 -1.27 -28.84 -5.72
N GLY A 71 -0.68 -30.00 -5.43
CA GLY A 71 0.71 -30.39 -5.63
C GLY A 71 1.15 -31.26 -4.47
#